data_AF-A0A7Y7NHH8-F1
#
_entry.id   AF-A0A7Y7NHH8-F1
#
_cell.length_a   1.000
_cell.length_b   1.000
_cell.length_c   1.000
_cell.angle_alpha   90.00
_cell.angle_beta   90.00
_cell.angle_gamma   90.00
#
_symmetry.space_group_name_H-M   'P 1'
#
loop_
_entity.id
_entity.type
_entity.pdbx_description
1 polymer ?
#
loop_
_entity_poly.entity_id
_entity_poly.type
_entity_poly.pdbx_seq_one_letter_code
_entity_poly.pdbx_strand_id
1 'polypeptide(L)' 'MSHKNDYSVIVFFPDGRAKKWQFVHGLNKFVESFLDKHHSDWKYMNVYNRREGTYLKRFYNGNIVPDFL' A
#
# COMPACT_ATOMS: atom_id res chain seq x y z
N MET A 1 -1.03 -16.78 17.67
CA MET A 1 -2.04 -15.85 17.11
C MET A 1 -1.45 -15.25 15.85
N SER A 2 -1.91 -15.66 14.67
CA SER A 2 -1.41 -15.10 13.41
C SER A 2 -1.86 -13.64 13.32
N HIS A 3 -0.92 -12.70 13.22
CA HIS A 3 -1.21 -11.29 12.96
C HIS A 3 -1.96 -11.23 11.62
N LYS A 4 -3.29 -11.13 11.66
CA LYS A 4 -4.09 -10.90 10.45
C LYS A 4 -3.94 -9.44 10.07
N ASN A 5 -2.79 -9.12 9.50
CA ASN A 5 -2.51 -7.80 8.98
C ASN A 5 -3.38 -7.61 7.74
N ASP A 6 -4.42 -6.80 7.93
CA ASP A 6 -5.43 -6.46 6.96
C ASP A 6 -5.31 -4.96 6.71
N TYR A 7 -4.50 -4.57 5.72
CA TYR A 7 -4.38 -3.18 5.31
C TYR A 7 -5.33 -2.88 4.15
N SER A 8 -5.78 -1.63 4.10
CA SER A 8 -6.25 -1.04 2.86
C SER A 8 -5.26 0.03 2.42
N VAL A 9 -5.02 0.14 1.12
CA VAL A 9 -4.07 1.09 0.57
C VAL A 9 -4.74 1.93 -0.52
N ILE A 10 -4.37 3.20 -0.59
CA ILE A 10 -4.72 4.08 -1.69
C ILE A 10 -3.42 4.54 -2.35
N VAL A 11 -3.22 4.17 -3.60
CA VAL A 11 -2.06 4.55 -4.40
C VAL A 11 -2.44 5.71 -5.30
N PHE A 12 -1.59 6.74 -5.32
CA PHE A 12 -1.73 7.93 -6.13
C PHE A 12 -0.72 7.90 -7.27
N PHE A 13 -1.17 8.26 -8.47
CA PHE A 13 -0.39 8.22 -9.70
C PHE A 13 0.02 9.62 -10.15
N PRO A 14 1.03 9.76 -11.03
CA PRO A 14 1.52 11.06 -11.51
C PRO A 14 0.46 11.87 -12.24
N ASP A 15 -0.48 11.20 -12.91
CA ASP A 15 -1.61 11.79 -13.63
C ASP A 15 -2.77 12.24 -12.73
N GLY A 16 -2.62 12.14 -11.41
CA GLY A 16 -3.63 12.54 -10.43
C GLY A 16 -4.70 11.47 -10.17
N ARG A 17 -4.66 10.31 -10.84
CA ARG A 17 -5.54 9.20 -10.51
C ARG A 17 -5.16 8.60 -9.16
N ALA A 18 -6.14 7.96 -8.52
CA ALA A 18 -5.91 7.15 -7.33
C ALA A 18 -6.64 5.81 -7.47
N LYS A 19 -6.03 4.75 -6.96
CA LYS A 19 -6.64 3.41 -6.88
C LYS A 19 -6.58 2.90 -5.45
N LYS A 20 -7.66 2.28 -5.01
CA LYS A 20 -7.79 1.72 -3.66
C LYS A 20 -7.80 0.19 -3.72
N TRP A 21 -7.02 -0.44 -2.87
CA TRP A 21 -7.08 -1.88 -2.60
C TRP A 21 -7.49 -2.10 -1.15
N GLN A 22 -8.51 -2.92 -0.91
CA GLN A 22 -9.09 -3.12 0.42
C GLN A 22 -8.46 -4.29 1.20
N PHE A 23 -7.82 -5.24 0.52
CA PHE A 23 -7.33 -6.48 1.11
C PHE A 23 -5.86 -6.67 0.78
N VAL A 24 -5.00 -5.94 1.49
CA VAL A 24 -3.54 -6.08 1.37
C VAL A 24 -3.00 -6.80 2.61
N HIS A 25 -2.54 -8.04 2.41
CA HIS A 25 -2.03 -8.89 3.49
C HIS A 25 -0.59 -8.60 3.90
N GLY A 26 0.22 -8.06 2.99
CA GLY A 26 1.61 -7.68 3.24
C GLY A 26 2.00 -6.53 2.32
N LEU A 27 2.57 -5.48 2.89
CA LEU A 27 2.83 -4.23 2.16
C LEU A 27 4.03 -4.35 1.23
N ASN A 28 5.14 -4.93 1.69
CA ASN A 28 6.31 -5.17 0.86
C ASN A 28 5.94 -6.04 -0.35
N LYS A 29 5.34 -7.21 -0.11
CA LYS A 29 4.90 -8.09 -1.21
C LYS A 29 3.94 -7.37 -2.18
N PHE A 30 3.03 -6.54 -1.69
CA PHE A 30 2.14 -5.75 -2.55
C PHE A 30 2.91 -4.77 -3.44
N VAL A 31 3.92 -4.09 -2.88
CA VAL A 31 4.77 -3.16 -3.63
C VAL A 31 5.62 -3.92 -4.65
N GLU A 32 6.47 -4.86 -4.22
CA GLU A 32 7.45 -5.53 -5.08
C GLU A 32 6.81 -6.46 -6.12
N SER A 33 5.74 -7.18 -5.73
CA SER A 33 5.15 -8.21 -6.61
C SER A 33 4.04 -7.68 -7.51
N PHE A 34 3.41 -6.55 -7.16
CA PHE A 34 2.26 -6.05 -7.90
C PHE A 34 2.44 -4.59 -8.32
N LEU A 35 2.71 -3.68 -7.38
CA LEU A 35 2.74 -2.26 -7.68
C LEU A 35 3.91 -1.90 -8.60
N ASP A 36 5.12 -2.33 -8.30
CA ASP A 36 6.29 -2.01 -9.10
C ASP A 36 6.31 -2.73 -10.45
N LYS A 37 5.56 -3.84 -10.60
CA LYS A 37 5.43 -4.56 -11.87
C LYS A 37 4.38 -3.99 -12.80
N HIS A 38 3.22 -3.58 -12.28
CA HIS A 38 2.08 -3.14 -13.08
C HIS A 38 1.88 -1.62 -13.11
N HIS A 39 2.48 -0.93 -12.16
CA HIS A 39 2.19 0.46 -11.78
C HIS A 39 3.48 1.18 -11.35
N SER A 40 4.62 0.89 -12.00
CA SER A 40 5.96 1.37 -11.60
C SER A 40 6.11 2.89 -11.50
N ASP A 41 5.22 3.64 -12.14
CA ASP A 41 5.16 5.10 -12.13
C ASP A 41 4.38 5.66 -10.95
N TRP A 42 3.87 4.83 -10.02
CA TRP A 42 3.14 5.29 -8.85
C TRP A 42 3.92 6.35 -8.06
N LYS A 43 3.22 7.35 -7.52
CA LYS A 43 3.85 8.50 -6.85
C LYS A 43 4.02 8.25 -5.36
N TYR A 44 2.94 7.86 -4.69
CA TYR A 44 2.94 7.49 -3.29
C TYR A 44 1.73 6.63 -2.96
N MET A 45 1.79 5.90 -1.85
CA MET A 45 0.66 5.16 -1.31
C MET A 45 0.43 5.56 0.13
N ASN A 46 -0.84 5.72 0.49
CA ASN A 46 -1.28 5.83 1.86
C ASN A 46 -1.80 4.47 2.32
N VAL A 47 -1.32 4.02 3.47
CA VAL A 47 -1.71 2.77 4.11
C VAL A 47 -2.63 3.07 5.27
N TYR A 48 -3.67 2.25 5.39
CA TYR A 48 -4.70 2.36 6.40
C TYR A 48 -4.96 1.00 7.04
N ASN A 49 -5.34 1.01 8.32
CA ASN A 49 -5.97 -0.15 8.95
C ASN A 49 -7.29 -0.42 8.22
N ARG A 50 -7.51 -1.62 7.68
CA ARG A 50 -8.74 -1.92 6.92
C ARG A 50 -10.00 -1.84 7.78
N ARG A 51 -9.92 -2.28 9.05
CA ARG A 51 -11.09 -2.40 9.94
C ARG A 51 -11.52 -1.06 10.49
N GLU A 52 -10.54 -0.27 10.94
CA GLU A 52 -10.80 1.01 11.58
C GLU A 52 -10.80 2.17 10.58
N GLY A 53 -10.23 1.98 9.38
CA GLY A 53 -10.02 3.05 8.40
C GLY A 53 -8.94 4.05 8.82
N THR A 54 -8.26 3.81 9.93
CA THR A 54 -7.22 4.68 10.49
C THR A 54 -6.04 4.78 9.55
N TYR A 55 -5.61 6.00 9.23
CA TYR A 55 -4.39 6.24 8.48
C TYR A 55 -3.17 5.80 9.31
N LEU A 56 -2.31 4.99 8.70
CA LEU A 56 -1.11 4.46 9.35
C LEU A 56 0.14 5.19 8.86
N LYS A 57 0.40 5.16 7.55
CA LYS A 57 1.64 5.70 6.98
C LYS A 57 1.53 5.97 5.49
N ARG A 58 2.39 6.87 4.99
CA ARG A 58 2.64 7.08 3.56
C ARG A 58 4.00 6.53 3.18
N PHE A 59 4.05 5.90 2.01
CA PHE A 59 5.30 5.54 1.35
C PHE A 59 5.37 6.22 -0.01
N TYR A 60 6.54 6.77 -0.33
CA TYR A 60 6.85 7.21 -1.68
C TYR A 60 7.44 6.04 -2.47
N ASN A 61 7.34 6.11 -3.79
CA ASN A 61 8.02 5.17 -4.66
C ASN A 61 9.53 5.20 -4.41
N GLY A 62 10.16 4.02 -4.32
CA GLY A 62 11.55 3.83 -3.93
C GLY A 62 11.80 3.76 -2.42
N ASN A 63 10.82 4.02 -1.55
CA ASN A 63 10.98 3.81 -0.12
C ASN A 63 11.04 2.31 0.22
N ILE A 64 11.84 1.96 1.23
CA ILE A 64 11.77 0.62 1.84
C ILE A 64 10.43 0.48 2.57
N VAL A 65 9.59 -0.42 2.08
CA VAL A 65 8.30 -0.75 2.68
C VAL A 65 8.45 -2.05 3.47
N PRO A 66 8.16 -2.06 4.79
CA PRO A 66 8.17 -3.30 5.57
C PRO A 66 6.98 -4.17 5.18
N ASP A 67 7.03 -5.48 5.45
CA ASP A 67 5.85 -6.34 5.24
C ASP A 67 4.65 -5.89 6.09
N PHE A 68 4.92 -5.37 7.29
CA PHE A 68 3.92 -4.99 8.28
C PHE A 68 4.27 -3.68 8.98
N LEU A 69 3.21 -2.96 9.36
CA LEU A 69 3.18 -1.73 10.15
C LEU A 69 2.48 -1.96 11.50
#